data_AF-A0A2V2SD89-F1
#
_entry.id   AF-A0A2V2SD89-F1
#
_cell.length_a   1.000
_cell.length_b   1.000
_cell.length_c   1.000
_cell.angle_alpha   90.00
_cell.angle_beta   90.00
_cell.angle_gamma   90.00
#
_symmetry.space_group_name_H-M   'P 1'
#
loop_
_entity.id
_entity.type
_entity.pdbx_description
1 polymer ?
#
loop_
_entity_poly.entity_id
_entity_poly.type
_entity_poly.pdbx_seq_one_letter_code
_entity_poly.pdbx_strand_id
1 'polypeptide(L)'
;MRVSRVITFLVLLMVCLVGLFFLGPSLTEYSRFRGKSTAYYSALTQAFDKVLIEHPVGTNRFVELSVTDPSLPKVIRDLQPLKIKLQPQRCWILHGGSIEFGISWEQDESRTNVWTLSTACESDVRIVYVASR
;
A
#
# COMPACT_ATOMS: atom_id res chain seq x y z
N MET A 1 36.59 7.74 -35.82
CA MET A 1 36.49 7.08 -34.49
C MET A 1 35.85 7.94 -33.38
N ARG A 2 35.96 9.28 -33.37
CA ARG A 2 35.37 10.12 -32.30
C ARG A 2 33.83 10.23 -32.33
N VAL A 3 33.23 10.30 -33.52
CA VAL A 3 31.77 10.46 -33.69
C VAL A 3 30.99 9.25 -33.13
N SER A 4 31.51 8.05 -33.32
CA SER A 4 30.90 6.81 -32.81
C SER A 4 30.82 6.79 -31.28
N ARG A 5 31.82 7.30 -30.57
CA ARG A 5 31.82 7.34 -29.09
C ARG A 5 30.80 8.33 -28.53
N VAL A 6 30.58 9.45 -29.21
CA VAL A 6 29.57 10.45 -28.82
C VAL A 6 28.17 9.89 -29.01
N ILE A 7 27.91 9.20 -30.12
CA ILE A 7 26.62 8.57 -30.39
C ILE A 7 26.33 7.47 -29.35
N THR A 8 27.29 6.60 -29.05
CA THR A 8 27.12 5.56 -28.02
C THR A 8 26.83 6.16 -26.64
N PHE A 9 27.52 7.25 -26.27
CA PHE A 9 27.28 7.93 -25.00
C PHE A 9 25.87 8.55 -24.94
N LEU A 10 25.42 9.19 -26.02
CA LEU A 10 24.07 9.77 -26.08
C LEU A 10 22.98 8.71 -25.98
N VAL A 11 23.17 7.56 -26.64
CA VAL A 11 22.23 6.42 -26.54
C VAL A 11 22.17 5.89 -25.10
N LEU A 12 23.31 5.68 -24.45
CA LEU A 12 23.36 5.26 -23.04
C LEU A 12 22.70 6.26 -22.11
N LEU A 13 22.96 7.55 -22.29
CA LEU A 13 22.34 8.62 -21.51
C LEU A 13 20.82 8.59 -21.67
N MET A 14 20.32 8.42 -22.89
CA MET A 14 18.89 8.40 -23.16
C MET A 14 18.22 7.16 -22.54
N VAL A 15 18.86 5.99 -22.61
CA VAL A 15 18.39 4.78 -21.92
C VAL A 15 18.36 4.97 -20.39
N CYS A 16 19.38 5.59 -19.81
CA CYS A 16 19.41 5.89 -18.38
C CYS A 16 18.31 6.88 -17.97
N LEU A 17 18.07 7.94 -18.75
CA LEU A 17 17.03 8.93 -18.47
C LEU A 17 15.63 8.32 -18.58
N VAL A 18 15.39 7.49 -19.59
CA VAL A 18 14.14 6.75 -19.73
C VAL A 18 13.97 5.78 -18.56
N GLY A 19 15.00 5.01 -18.20
CA GLY A 19 14.97 4.11 -17.04
C GLY A 19 14.66 4.82 -15.73
N LEU A 20 15.29 5.97 -15.46
CA LEU A 20 15.02 6.81 -14.29
C LEU A 20 13.59 7.35 -14.28
N PHE A 21 13.05 7.74 -15.43
CA PHE A 21 11.68 8.25 -15.55
C PHE A 21 10.64 7.19 -15.25
N PHE A 22 10.88 5.93 -15.67
CA PHE A 22 9.98 4.81 -15.40
C PHE A 22 10.11 4.24 -13.97
N LEU A 23 11.28 4.34 -13.34
CA LEU A 23 11.52 3.84 -11.97
C LEU A 23 11.08 4.84 -10.88
N GLY A 24 11.08 6.14 -11.17
CA GLY A 24 10.88 7.21 -10.18
C GLY A 24 9.50 7.21 -9.47
N PRO A 25 8.36 7.11 -10.17
CA PRO A 25 7.04 7.25 -9.54
C PRO A 25 6.75 6.12 -8.54
N SER A 26 7.04 4.88 -8.90
CA SER A 26 6.57 3.70 -8.16
C SER A 26 7.31 3.47 -6.84
N LEU A 27 8.59 3.84 -6.76
CA LEU A 27 9.36 3.74 -5.51
C LEU A 27 8.95 4.83 -4.49
N THR A 28 8.36 5.95 -4.94
CA THR A 28 8.08 7.09 -4.06
C THR A 28 6.87 6.89 -3.15
N GLU A 29 5.83 6.18 -3.58
CA GLU A 29 4.64 5.96 -2.75
C GLU A 29 4.90 4.96 -1.61
N TYR A 30 5.51 3.82 -1.94
CA TYR A 30 5.94 2.81 -0.98
C TYR A 30 6.89 3.42 0.08
N SER A 31 7.91 4.17 -0.37
CA SER A 31 8.86 4.81 0.56
C SER A 31 8.21 5.88 1.43
N ARG A 32 7.25 6.65 0.89
CA ARG A 32 6.50 7.66 1.65
C ARG A 32 5.65 7.04 2.75
N PHE A 33 5.03 5.88 2.49
CA PHE A 33 4.26 5.19 3.52
C PHE A 33 5.17 4.60 4.59
N ARG A 34 6.26 3.91 4.20
CA ARG A 34 7.19 3.24 5.13
C ARG A 34 7.87 4.19 6.13
N GLY A 35 8.11 5.44 5.74
CA GLY A 35 8.76 6.45 6.58
C GLY A 35 7.85 7.14 7.60
N LYS A 36 6.60 6.70 7.79
CA LYS A 36 5.67 7.34 8.72
C LYS A 36 5.92 6.94 10.18
N SER A 37 5.44 7.78 11.09
CA SER A 37 5.60 7.58 12.53
C SER A 37 4.69 6.48 13.07
N THR A 38 5.04 5.92 14.22
CA THR A 38 4.20 4.97 14.96
C THR A 38 2.81 5.52 15.25
N ALA A 39 2.70 6.81 15.61
CA ALA A 39 1.41 7.47 15.85
C ALA A 39 0.52 7.50 14.60
N TYR A 40 1.11 7.70 13.42
CA TYR A 40 0.39 7.63 12.15
C TYR A 40 -0.16 6.23 11.91
N TYR A 41 0.67 5.19 12.06
CA TYR A 41 0.22 3.81 11.86
C TYR A 41 -0.85 3.41 12.87
N SER A 42 -0.70 3.78 14.14
CA SER A 42 -1.72 3.52 15.17
C SER A 42 -3.06 4.19 14.85
N ALA A 43 -3.06 5.42 14.32
CA ALA A 43 -4.29 6.10 13.92
C ALA A 43 -4.94 5.42 12.70
N LEU A 44 -4.12 4.93 11.77
CA LEU A 44 -4.57 4.20 10.60
C LEU A 44 -5.18 2.84 10.97
N THR A 45 -4.57 2.08 11.89
CA THR A 45 -5.14 0.80 12.34
C THR A 45 -6.46 0.98 13.07
N GLN A 46 -6.61 2.03 13.89
CA GLN A 46 -7.89 2.38 14.50
C GLN A 46 -8.97 2.70 13.46
N ALA A 47 -8.60 3.38 12.38
CA ALA A 47 -9.51 3.63 11.27
C ALA A 47 -9.93 2.33 10.55
N PHE A 48 -8.99 1.39 10.34
CA PHE A 48 -9.32 0.07 9.81
C PHE A 48 -10.25 -0.72 10.71
N ASP A 49 -10.00 -0.72 12.03
CA ASP A 49 -10.87 -1.38 12.99
C ASP A 49 -12.28 -0.81 12.96
N LYS A 50 -12.41 0.53 12.85
CA LYS A 50 -13.70 1.19 12.71
C LYS A 50 -14.43 0.71 11.45
N VAL A 51 -13.75 0.64 10.31
CA VAL A 51 -14.34 0.14 9.05
C VAL A 51 -14.80 -1.31 9.18
N LEU A 52 -13.99 -2.19 9.79
CA LEU A 52 -14.37 -3.59 10.00
C LEU A 52 -15.60 -3.75 10.90
N ILE A 53 -15.77 -2.87 11.89
CA ILE A 53 -16.94 -2.86 12.79
C ILE A 53 -18.18 -2.33 12.07
N GLU A 54 -18.05 -1.25 11.29
CA GLU A 54 -19.17 -0.63 10.57
C GLU A 54 -19.64 -1.46 9.37
N HIS A 55 -18.76 -2.29 8.81
CA HIS A 55 -19.03 -3.15 7.66
C HIS A 55 -18.79 -4.63 8.01
N PRO A 56 -19.66 -5.24 8.84
CA PRO A 56 -19.47 -6.61 9.28
C PRO A 56 -19.49 -7.56 8.08
N VAL A 57 -18.36 -8.22 7.86
CA VAL A 57 -18.17 -9.16 6.76
C VAL A 57 -18.55 -10.57 7.20
N GLY A 58 -19.31 -11.28 6.36
CA GLY A 58 -19.62 -12.70 6.59
C GLY A 58 -18.38 -13.59 6.48
N THR A 59 -18.53 -14.87 6.81
CA THR A 59 -17.40 -15.79 7.04
C THR A 59 -16.61 -16.23 5.82
N ASN A 60 -17.10 -16.06 4.58
CA ASN A 60 -16.54 -16.79 3.42
C ASN A 60 -16.24 -15.97 2.17
N ARG A 61 -16.43 -14.64 2.15
CA ARG A 61 -16.13 -13.82 0.96
C ARG A 61 -15.50 -12.50 1.33
N PHE A 62 -14.55 -12.06 0.49
CA PHE A 62 -14.14 -10.66 0.48
C PHE A 62 -15.32 -9.80 0.01
N VAL A 63 -15.55 -8.68 0.69
CA VAL A 63 -16.48 -7.66 0.25
C VAL A 63 -15.67 -6.47 -0.24
N GLU A 64 -15.96 -6.02 -1.46
CA GLU A 64 -15.36 -4.79 -1.97
C GLU A 64 -16.18 -3.60 -1.45
N LEU A 65 -15.52 -2.72 -0.69
CA LEU A 65 -16.11 -1.49 -0.19
C LEU A 65 -15.84 -0.38 -1.21
N SER A 66 -16.86 0.43 -1.50
CA SER A 66 -16.70 1.57 -2.39
C SER A 66 -15.69 2.56 -1.82
N VAL A 67 -14.74 3.02 -2.64
CA VAL A 67 -13.74 4.03 -2.25
C VAL A 67 -14.37 5.40 -1.93
N THR A 68 -15.61 5.61 -2.37
CA THR A 68 -16.42 6.81 -2.09
C THR A 68 -17.38 6.63 -0.93
N ASP A 69 -17.32 5.51 -0.20
CA ASP A 69 -18.22 5.27 0.92
C ASP A 69 -18.07 6.37 2.00
N PRO A 70 -19.18 7.02 2.40
CA PRO A 70 -19.13 8.15 3.33
C PRO A 70 -18.64 7.78 4.73
N SER A 71 -18.78 6.52 5.13
CA SER A 71 -18.31 6.01 6.43
C SER A 71 -16.78 5.93 6.52
N LEU A 72 -16.07 5.93 5.37
CA LEU A 72 -14.63 5.80 5.35
C LEU A 72 -13.96 6.91 6.18
N PRO A 73 -13.15 6.57 7.19
CA PRO A 73 -12.39 7.54 7.94
C PRO A 73 -11.49 8.40 7.05
N LYS A 74 -11.31 9.66 7.42
CA LYS A 74 -10.51 10.62 6.63
C LYS A 74 -9.09 10.08 6.33
N VAL A 75 -8.43 9.45 7.30
CA VAL A 75 -7.08 8.89 7.11
C VAL A 75 -7.02 7.82 6.03
N ILE A 76 -8.10 7.05 5.82
CA ILE A 76 -8.20 6.06 4.73
C ILE A 76 -8.51 6.77 3.41
N ARG A 77 -9.40 7.76 3.39
CA ARG A 77 -9.68 8.55 2.17
C ARG A 77 -8.48 9.33 1.67
N ASP A 78 -7.67 9.87 2.58
CA ASP A 78 -6.46 10.63 2.28
C ASP A 78 -5.37 9.73 1.67
N LEU A 79 -5.46 8.40 1.80
CA LEU A 79 -4.62 7.46 1.06
C LEU A 79 -4.98 7.45 -0.44
N GLN A 80 -6.17 7.91 -0.84
CA GLN A 80 -6.67 7.81 -2.21
C GLN A 80 -6.73 6.37 -2.74
N PRO A 81 -7.43 5.47 -2.03
CA PRO A 81 -7.50 4.06 -2.40
C PRO A 81 -8.15 3.87 -3.77
N LEU A 82 -7.63 2.92 -4.54
CA LEU A 82 -8.27 2.45 -5.78
C LEU A 82 -9.28 1.35 -5.51
N LYS A 83 -8.98 0.48 -4.54
CA LYS A 83 -9.87 -0.60 -4.10
C LYS A 83 -9.74 -0.81 -2.61
N ILE A 84 -10.84 -1.16 -1.96
CA ILE A 84 -10.87 -1.55 -0.56
C ILE A 84 -11.56 -2.91 -0.49
N LYS A 85 -10.88 -3.90 0.08
CA LYS A 85 -11.44 -5.23 0.33
C LYS A 85 -11.48 -5.50 1.81
N LEU A 86 -12.61 -6.00 2.26
CA LEU A 86 -12.86 -6.38 3.64
C LEU A 86 -13.05 -7.89 3.75
N GLN A 87 -12.51 -8.46 4.81
CA GLN A 87 -12.74 -9.81 5.31
C GLN A 87 -12.83 -9.74 6.84
N PRO A 88 -13.41 -10.73 7.53
CA PRO A 88 -13.67 -10.65 8.98
C PRO A 88 -12.46 -10.26 9.83
N GLN A 89 -11.25 -10.62 9.39
CA GLN A 89 -10.00 -10.46 10.13
C GLN A 89 -8.95 -9.71 9.31
N ARG A 90 -9.37 -9.03 8.24
CA ARG A 90 -8.47 -8.39 7.31
C ARG A 90 -9.14 -7.23 6.57
N CYS A 91 -8.48 -6.08 6.58
CA CYS A 91 -8.77 -4.99 5.67
C CYS A 91 -7.59 -4.81 4.72
N TRP A 92 -7.87 -4.71 3.42
CA TRP A 92 -6.86 -4.50 2.40
C TRP A 92 -7.23 -3.30 1.54
N ILE A 93 -6.27 -2.39 1.40
CA ILE A 93 -6.35 -1.24 0.51
C ILE A 93 -5.37 -1.48 -0.62
N LEU A 94 -5.85 -1.35 -1.85
CA LEU A 94 -4.99 -1.19 -3.02
C LEU A 94 -4.85 0.29 -3.35
N HIS A 95 -3.61 0.69 -3.57
CA HIS A 95 -3.20 2.04 -3.93
C HIS A 95 -2.25 1.98 -5.14
N GLY A 96 -2.27 3.04 -5.96
CA GLY A 96 -1.28 3.24 -7.02
C GLY A 96 -1.63 2.66 -8.40
N GLY A 97 -1.07 3.29 -9.44
CA GLY A 97 -1.32 3.02 -10.85
C GLY A 97 -0.59 1.80 -11.42
N SER A 98 0.57 2.00 -12.06
CA SER A 98 1.26 0.96 -12.87
C SER A 98 1.96 -0.15 -12.08
N ILE A 99 2.15 0.00 -10.77
CA ILE A 99 2.63 -1.05 -9.86
C ILE A 99 1.65 -1.12 -8.68
N GLU A 100 1.10 -2.30 -8.42
CA GLU A 100 0.12 -2.51 -7.36
C GLU A 100 0.79 -2.40 -5.98
N PHE A 101 0.55 -1.28 -5.28
CA PHE A 101 0.96 -1.08 -3.89
C PHE A 101 -0.24 -1.34 -2.97
N GLY A 102 -0.10 -2.31 -2.07
CA GLY A 102 -1.13 -2.71 -1.13
C GLY A 102 -0.78 -2.33 0.31
N ILE A 103 -1.80 -1.98 1.09
CA ILE A 103 -1.72 -1.86 2.55
C ILE A 103 -2.72 -2.86 3.13
N SER A 104 -2.26 -3.72 4.04
CA SER A 104 -3.10 -4.72 4.72
C SER A 104 -3.03 -4.54 6.23
N TRP A 105 -4.20 -4.52 6.86
CA TRP A 105 -4.36 -4.68 8.30
C TRP A 105 -5.01 -6.03 8.56
N GLU A 106 -4.28 -6.96 9.18
CA GLU A 106 -4.73 -8.35 9.32
C GLU A 106 -4.33 -8.97 10.64
N GLN A 107 -5.19 -9.87 11.13
CA GLN A 107 -4.91 -10.70 12.28
C GLN A 107 -3.86 -11.76 11.94
N ASP A 108 -2.91 -11.97 12.83
CA ASP A 108 -1.90 -13.02 12.70
C ASP A 108 -2.57 -14.40 12.80
N GLU A 109 -2.34 -15.26 11.81
CA GLU A 109 -2.92 -16.61 11.75
C GLU A 109 -2.53 -17.48 12.95
N SER A 110 -1.35 -17.26 13.52
CA SER A 110 -0.83 -18.02 14.66
C SER A 110 -1.22 -17.44 16.02
N ARG A 111 -1.64 -16.16 16.06
CA ARG A 111 -1.89 -15.42 17.30
C ARG A 111 -3.13 -14.55 17.16
N THR A 112 -4.24 -15.02 17.71
CA THR A 112 -5.54 -14.33 17.65
C THR A 112 -5.55 -12.94 18.31
N ASN A 113 -4.59 -12.64 19.18
CA ASN A 113 -4.49 -11.33 19.84
C ASN A 113 -3.44 -10.41 19.19
N VAL A 114 -2.89 -10.77 18.03
CA VAL A 114 -1.88 -9.96 17.34
C VAL A 114 -2.39 -9.59 15.96
N TRP A 115 -2.25 -8.32 15.62
CA TRP A 115 -2.59 -7.78 14.32
C TRP A 115 -1.39 -7.05 13.73
N THR A 116 -1.25 -7.16 12.42
CA THR A 116 -0.11 -6.61 11.68
C THR A 116 -0.60 -5.69 10.58
N LEU A 117 0.05 -4.53 10.51
CA LEU A 117 -0.08 -3.60 9.40
C LEU A 117 1.12 -3.84 8.48
N SER A 118 0.83 -4.26 7.27
CA SER A 118 1.83 -4.58 6.27
C SER A 118 1.60 -3.77 5.00
N THR A 119 2.70 -3.50 4.31
CA THR A 119 2.70 -3.00 2.94
C THR A 119 3.17 -4.10 2.01
N ALA A 120 2.54 -4.22 0.85
CA ALA A 120 2.97 -5.09 -0.22
C ALA A 120 3.24 -4.25 -1.47
N CYS A 121 4.40 -4.43 -2.10
CA CYS A 121 4.66 -3.90 -3.44
C CYS A 121 5.34 -5.01 -4.22
N GLU A 122 4.72 -5.45 -5.31
CA GLU A 122 5.16 -6.63 -6.09
C GLU A 122 5.32 -7.88 -5.19
N SER A 123 6.55 -8.32 -4.93
CA SER A 123 6.91 -9.47 -4.09
C SER A 123 7.49 -9.09 -2.73
N ASP A 124 7.66 -7.79 -2.44
CA ASP A 124 8.18 -7.31 -1.16
C ASP A 124 7.03 -6.97 -0.21
N VAL A 125 6.83 -7.84 0.79
CA VAL A 125 5.92 -7.59 1.91
C VAL A 125 6.72 -7.14 3.12
N ARG A 126 6.33 -6.02 3.72
CA ARG A 126 6.94 -5.51 4.95
C ARG A 126 5.90 -5.19 6.00
N ILE A 127 6.16 -5.64 7.22
CA ILE A 127 5.40 -5.22 8.40
C ILE A 127 5.91 -3.86 8.84
N VAL A 128 5.01 -2.88 8.91
CA VAL A 128 5.33 -1.50 9.33
C VAL A 128 4.84 -1.20 10.74
N TYR A 129 3.85 -1.96 11.24
CA TYR A 129 3.32 -1.79 12.58
C TYR A 129 2.68 -3.08 13.08
N VAL A 130 2.74 -3.31 14.39
CA VAL A 130 2.14 -4.48 15.06
C VAL A 130 1.40 -3.96 16.29
N ALA A 131 0.18 -4.44 16.50
CA ALA A 131 -0.56 -4.19 17.74
C ALA A 131 -1.04 -5.51 18.33
N SER A 132 -1.18 -5.54 19.66
CA SER A 132 -1.94 -6.58 20.32
C SER A 132 -3.35 -6.08 20.62
N ARG A 133 -4.34 -6.94 20.37
CA ARG A 133 -5.77 -6.65 20.50
C ARG A 133 -6.48 -7.78 21.22
#